data_AF-A0A7G5E749-F1
#
_entry.id   AF-A0A7G5E749-F1
#
_cell.length_a   1.000
_cell.length_b   1.000
_cell.length_c   1.000
_cell.angle_alpha   90.00
_cell.angle_beta   90.00
_cell.angle_gamma   90.00
#
_symmetry.space_group_name_H-M   'P 1'
#
loop_
_entity.id
_entity.type
_entity.pdbx_description
1 polymer ?
#
loop_
_entity_poly.entity_id
_entity_poly.type
_entity_poly.pdbx_seq_one_letter_code
_entity_poly.pdbx_strand_id
1 'polypeptide(L)'
;MKKNVFQVMMLLMIALVSSTTISKAQMVIDKIDLGIFPSPEKGYKKMVIEVPYSESDKNKKIEFSVGKWMEVDGCNTFNLSGTLEKKDLQGWGYDYYLFKTNGNVASTMMACPNKEKRNLFVSAQPETVRYNGRMPIVIYVPEAYDVQFKIYTTDGDTYRAAEVRTKK
;
A
#
# COMPACT_ATOMS: atom_id res chain seq x y z
N MET A 1 -50.20 -17.83 11.35
CA MET A 1 -48.83 -18.10 11.88
C MET A 1 -47.77 -18.30 10.79
N LYS A 2 -48.02 -18.97 9.66
CA LYS A 2 -46.99 -19.22 8.62
C LYS A 2 -46.47 -17.98 7.87
N LYS A 3 -47.30 -16.94 7.65
CA LYS A 3 -46.90 -15.71 6.92
C LYS A 3 -45.91 -14.84 7.70
N ASN A 4 -46.10 -14.70 9.02
CA ASN A 4 -45.22 -13.90 9.87
C ASN A 4 -43.84 -14.56 10.05
N VAL A 5 -43.78 -15.90 10.09
CA VAL A 5 -42.51 -16.63 10.13
C VAL A 5 -41.71 -16.44 8.84
N PHE A 6 -42.38 -16.43 7.68
CA PHE A 6 -41.73 -16.21 6.39
C PHE A 6 -41.21 -14.76 6.23
N GLN A 7 -41.97 -13.76 6.70
CA GLN A 7 -41.51 -12.35 6.71
C GLN A 7 -40.37 -12.12 7.71
N VAL A 8 -40.39 -12.77 8.88
CA VAL A 8 -39.30 -12.67 9.86
C VAL A 8 -38.03 -13.37 9.35
N MET A 9 -38.13 -14.50 8.65
CA MET A 9 -36.99 -15.15 7.98
C MET A 9 -36.41 -14.31 6.83
N MET A 10 -37.26 -13.60 6.08
CA MET A 10 -36.83 -12.72 5.00
C MET A 10 -36.15 -11.44 5.52
N LEU A 11 -36.54 -10.93 6.69
CA LEU A 11 -35.87 -9.82 7.38
C LEU A 11 -34.53 -10.26 8.02
N LEU A 12 -34.39 -11.52 8.42
CA LEU A 12 -33.13 -12.05 8.97
C LEU A 12 -32.05 -12.26 7.90
N MET A 13 -32.44 -12.54 6.64
CA MET A 13 -31.51 -12.69 5.51
C MET A 13 -30.98 -11.35 4.97
N ILE A 14 -31.68 -10.23 5.19
CA ILE A 14 -31.26 -8.91 4.71
C ILE A 14 -30.25 -8.25 5.68
N ALA A 15 -30.17 -8.72 6.93
CA ALA A 15 -29.27 -8.18 7.96
C ALA A 15 -27.82 -8.71 7.88
N LEU A 16 -27.49 -9.61 6.95
CA LEU A 16 -26.15 -10.20 6.80
C LEU A 16 -25.28 -9.60 5.68
N VAL A 17 -25.72 -8.51 5.06
CA VAL A 17 -24.87 -7.71 4.15
C VAL A 17 -24.20 -6.58 4.95
N SER A 18 -23.61 -6.91 6.09
CA SER A 18 -22.67 -6.03 6.78
C SER A 18 -21.35 -6.12 6.02
N SER A 19 -21.07 -5.08 5.26
CA SER A 19 -19.90 -4.84 4.42
C SER A 19 -18.59 -5.23 5.13
N THR A 20 -18.14 -6.46 4.96
CA THR A 20 -16.75 -6.81 5.23
C THR A 20 -15.93 -6.23 4.08
N THR A 21 -15.24 -5.11 4.34
CA THR A 21 -14.15 -4.68 3.49
C THR A 21 -13.07 -5.75 3.60
N ILE A 22 -13.13 -6.75 2.73
CA ILE A 22 -12.09 -7.77 2.60
C ILE A 22 -10.83 -7.02 2.17
N SER A 23 -9.91 -6.79 3.11
CA SER A 23 -8.53 -6.44 2.79
C SER A 23 -8.03 -7.49 1.81
N LYS A 24 -7.82 -7.11 0.55
CA LYS A 24 -7.27 -8.00 -0.47
C LYS A 24 -5.81 -8.28 -0.11
N ALA A 25 -5.58 -9.29 0.73
CA ALA A 25 -4.25 -9.85 0.92
C ALA A 25 -3.82 -10.47 -0.41
N GLN A 26 -2.68 -10.02 -0.92
CA GLN A 26 -2.13 -10.58 -2.15
C GLN A 26 -1.50 -11.94 -1.84
N MET A 27 -1.84 -12.96 -2.61
CA MET A 27 -1.06 -14.20 -2.62
C MET A 27 0.17 -13.99 -3.51
N VAL A 28 1.34 -14.39 -3.03
CA VAL A 28 2.57 -14.43 -3.85
C VAL A 28 2.54 -15.73 -4.64
N ILE A 29 2.63 -15.64 -5.96
CA ILE A 29 2.55 -16.76 -6.92
C ILE A 29 3.96 -17.15 -7.39
N ASP A 30 5.00 -16.40 -6.99
CA ASP A 30 6.40 -16.60 -7.34
C ASP A 30 6.60 -16.64 -8.86
N LYS A 31 6.22 -15.55 -9.55
CA LYS A 31 6.32 -15.45 -11.03
C LYS A 31 7.73 -15.66 -11.58
N ILE A 32 8.73 -15.42 -10.73
CA ILE A 32 10.14 -15.71 -10.95
C ILE A 32 10.70 -16.37 -9.69
N ASP A 33 11.83 -17.05 -9.81
CA ASP A 33 12.54 -17.58 -8.66
C ASP A 33 13.02 -16.44 -7.74
N LEU A 34 12.39 -16.30 -6.57
CA LEU A 34 12.76 -15.29 -5.58
C LEU A 34 14.09 -15.59 -4.86
N GLY A 35 14.69 -16.76 -5.10
CA GLY A 35 16.00 -17.17 -4.59
C GLY A 35 17.17 -16.43 -5.24
N ILE A 36 16.97 -15.80 -6.40
CA ILE A 36 17.99 -14.94 -7.03
C ILE A 36 18.24 -13.66 -6.24
N PHE A 37 17.26 -13.24 -5.43
CA PHE A 37 17.40 -12.07 -4.56
C PHE A 37 18.10 -12.47 -3.26
N PRO A 38 18.97 -11.61 -2.68
CA PRO A 38 19.65 -11.90 -1.44
C PRO A 38 18.70 -12.31 -0.31
N SER A 39 19.16 -13.15 0.60
CA SER A 39 18.42 -13.38 1.86
C SER A 39 18.38 -12.08 2.67
N PRO A 40 17.28 -11.80 3.41
CA PRO A 40 17.23 -10.66 4.31
C PRO A 40 18.38 -10.67 5.32
N GLU A 41 18.94 -9.49 5.59
CA GLU A 41 19.86 -9.31 6.71
C GLU A 41 19.14 -9.55 8.06
N LYS A 42 19.91 -9.79 9.12
CA LYS A 42 19.35 -10.01 10.46
C LYS A 42 18.46 -8.83 10.89
N GLY A 43 17.24 -9.13 11.33
CA GLY A 43 16.24 -8.13 11.74
C GLY A 43 15.44 -7.51 10.60
N TYR A 44 15.65 -8.00 9.37
CA TYR A 44 14.86 -7.66 8.20
C TYR A 44 14.07 -8.86 7.69
N LYS A 45 12.97 -8.58 7.00
CA LYS A 45 12.18 -9.55 6.26
C LYS A 45 12.00 -9.14 4.81
N LYS A 46 11.84 -10.12 3.93
CA LYS A 46 11.55 -9.94 2.50
C LYS A 46 10.04 -9.81 2.30
N MET A 47 9.62 -8.72 1.70
CA MET A 47 8.24 -8.44 1.28
C MET A 47 8.20 -8.42 -0.24
N VAL A 48 7.10 -8.89 -0.82
CA VAL A 48 6.97 -9.04 -2.28
C VAL A 48 5.63 -8.48 -2.72
N ILE A 49 5.66 -7.59 -3.71
CA ILE A 49 4.46 -7.14 -4.43
C ILE A 49 4.45 -7.82 -5.80
N GLU A 50 3.38 -8.57 -6.08
CA GLU A 50 3.11 -9.17 -7.38
C GLU A 50 1.75 -8.71 -7.88
N VAL A 51 1.77 -8.01 -9.00
CA VAL A 51 0.54 -7.51 -9.61
C VAL A 51 0.14 -8.41 -10.79
N PRO A 52 -1.16 -8.55 -11.11
CA PRO A 52 -1.61 -9.36 -12.25
C PRO A 52 -0.96 -8.94 -13.57
N TYR A 53 -0.91 -9.86 -14.53
CA TYR A 53 -0.56 -9.48 -15.91
C TYR A 53 -1.58 -8.47 -16.44
N SER A 54 -1.12 -7.55 -17.29
CA SER A 54 -1.95 -6.52 -17.88
C SER A 54 -1.47 -6.21 -19.29
N GLU A 55 -2.42 -6.03 -20.21
CA GLU A 55 -2.12 -5.73 -21.60
C GLU A 55 -1.61 -4.29 -21.78
N SER A 56 -1.90 -3.42 -20.82
CA SER A 56 -1.61 -1.98 -20.86
C SER A 56 -0.85 -1.51 -19.61
N ASP A 57 0.27 -2.15 -19.29
CA ASP A 57 1.12 -1.78 -18.13
C ASP A 57 1.52 -0.30 -18.13
N LYS A 58 1.72 0.29 -19.32
CA LYS A 58 2.02 1.72 -19.49
C LYS A 58 0.96 2.66 -18.91
N ASN A 59 -0.29 2.22 -18.81
CA ASN A 59 -1.39 3.00 -18.26
C ASN A 59 -1.54 2.81 -16.74
N LYS A 60 -0.62 2.08 -16.11
CA LYS A 60 -0.69 1.76 -14.69
C LYS A 60 0.61 2.12 -13.98
N LYS A 61 0.49 2.46 -12.71
CA LYS A 61 1.61 2.66 -11.79
C LYS A 61 1.32 1.97 -10.48
N ILE A 62 2.37 1.59 -9.77
CA ILE A 62 2.28 1.07 -8.41
C ILE A 62 2.85 2.13 -7.48
N GLU A 63 2.12 2.47 -6.43
CA GLU A 63 2.63 3.25 -5.32
C GLU A 63 2.65 2.34 -4.11
N PHE A 64 3.78 2.26 -3.42
CA PHE A 64 3.89 1.50 -2.19
C PHE A 64 4.56 2.31 -1.10
N SER A 65 4.26 1.95 0.15
CA SER A 65 4.76 2.62 1.33
C SER A 65 5.12 1.58 2.38
N VAL A 66 6.18 1.85 3.13
CA VAL A 66 6.59 1.04 4.28
C VAL A 66 6.18 1.76 5.55
N GLY A 67 5.56 1.04 6.47
CA GLY A 67 5.03 1.60 7.70
C GLY A 67 4.81 0.57 8.78
N LYS A 68 4.21 0.97 9.89
CA LYS A 68 3.81 0.07 10.97
C LYS A 68 2.45 0.48 11.50
N TRP A 69 1.69 -0.51 11.96
CA TRP A 69 0.47 -0.25 12.72
C TRP A 69 0.83 0.21 14.12
N MET A 70 0.26 1.33 14.54
CA MET A 70 0.39 1.81 15.91
C MET A 70 -0.87 2.54 16.35
N GLU A 71 -1.14 2.50 17.65
CA GLU A 71 -2.17 3.31 18.27
C GLU A 71 -1.70 4.78 18.27
N VAL A 72 -2.52 5.66 17.72
CA VAL A 72 -2.27 7.10 17.63
C VAL A 72 -3.47 7.86 18.18
N ASP A 73 -3.30 9.16 18.43
CA ASP A 73 -4.43 10.01 18.77
C ASP A 73 -5.42 10.17 17.61
N GLY A 74 -6.62 10.64 17.95
CA GLY A 74 -7.73 10.72 17.02
C GLY A 74 -7.72 11.94 16.10
N CYS A 75 -6.72 12.82 16.13
CA CYS A 75 -6.76 14.07 15.37
C CYS A 75 -5.49 14.43 14.62
N ASN A 76 -4.30 14.06 15.11
CA ASN A 76 -3.04 14.39 14.45
C ASN A 76 -2.78 13.51 13.22
N THR A 77 -1.98 14.07 12.32
CA THR A 77 -1.37 13.34 11.21
C THR A 77 0.02 12.89 11.63
N PHE A 78 0.44 11.73 11.13
CA PHE A 78 1.68 11.08 11.53
C PHE A 78 2.46 10.69 10.28
N ASN A 79 3.78 10.88 10.30
CA ASN A 79 4.68 10.50 9.23
C ASN A 79 5.89 9.76 9.81
N LEU A 80 6.18 8.56 9.30
CA LEU A 80 7.35 7.79 9.71
C LEU A 80 8.58 8.30 8.97
N SER A 81 9.65 8.59 9.69
CA SER A 81 10.95 8.90 9.10
C SER A 81 11.58 7.64 8.53
N GLY A 82 11.88 7.63 7.23
CA GLY A 82 12.59 6.52 6.60
C GLY A 82 12.77 6.74 5.10
N THR A 83 13.65 5.95 4.51
CA THR A 83 14.03 6.05 3.09
C THR A 83 13.99 4.67 2.45
N LEU A 84 13.40 4.60 1.26
CA LEU A 84 13.50 3.45 0.37
C LEU A 84 14.72 3.61 -0.53
N GLU A 85 15.76 2.80 -0.32
CA GLU A 85 16.92 2.73 -1.19
C GLU A 85 16.69 1.70 -2.29
N LYS A 86 16.75 2.16 -3.54
CA LYS A 86 16.77 1.28 -4.69
C LYS A 86 18.16 0.65 -4.87
N LYS A 87 18.23 -0.67 -4.98
CA LYS A 87 19.46 -1.46 -5.14
C LYS A 87 19.39 -2.27 -6.42
N ASP A 88 20.49 -2.29 -7.16
CA ASP A 88 20.66 -3.16 -8.33
C ASP A 88 20.98 -4.59 -7.88
N LEU A 89 20.32 -5.56 -8.52
CA LEU A 89 20.62 -6.97 -8.43
C LEU A 89 21.65 -7.30 -9.52
N GLN A 90 22.92 -7.23 -9.13
CA GLN A 90 24.05 -7.37 -10.05
C GLN A 90 23.95 -8.66 -10.89
N GLY A 91 24.14 -8.50 -12.20
CA GLY A 91 24.10 -9.61 -13.16
C GLY A 91 22.71 -9.99 -13.68
N TRP A 92 21.64 -9.45 -13.08
CA TRP A 92 20.26 -9.73 -13.49
C TRP A 92 19.56 -8.53 -14.15
N GLY A 93 20.06 -7.30 -13.92
CA GLY A 93 19.43 -6.08 -14.42
C GLY A 93 18.08 -5.79 -13.75
N TYR A 94 17.88 -6.31 -12.55
CA TYR A 94 16.68 -6.11 -11.74
C TYR A 94 16.99 -5.24 -10.55
N ASP A 95 15.97 -4.59 -10.02
CA ASP A 95 16.10 -3.77 -8.84
C ASP A 95 15.31 -4.36 -7.69
N TYR A 96 15.78 -4.13 -6.47
CA TYR A 96 15.02 -4.34 -5.24
C TYR A 96 15.14 -3.11 -4.35
N TYR A 97 14.33 -3.06 -3.29
CA TYR A 97 14.28 -1.94 -2.37
C TYR A 97 14.71 -2.36 -0.98
N LEU A 98 15.49 -1.51 -0.30
CA LEU A 98 15.84 -1.65 1.11
C LEU A 98 15.28 -0.45 1.87
N PHE A 99 14.42 -0.69 2.85
CA PHE A 99 13.87 0.36 3.69
C PHE A 99 14.75 0.61 4.91
N LYS A 100 15.26 1.83 5.06
CA LYS A 100 16.03 2.26 6.24
C LYS A 100 15.24 3.26 7.05
N THR A 101 15.20 3.05 8.36
CA THR A 101 14.51 3.93 9.30
C THR A 101 15.18 3.90 10.67
N ASN A 102 15.09 5.01 11.41
CA ASN A 102 15.42 5.07 12.83
C ASN A 102 14.15 4.90 13.72
N GLY A 103 12.99 4.67 13.12
CA GLY A 103 11.71 4.49 13.80
C GLY A 103 11.03 5.76 14.30
N ASN A 104 11.63 6.93 14.07
CA ASN A 104 11.06 8.21 14.49
C ASN A 104 9.77 8.52 13.73
N VAL A 105 8.77 9.02 14.43
CA VAL A 105 7.49 9.44 13.85
C VAL A 105 7.28 10.92 14.15
N ALA A 106 7.12 11.72 13.10
CA ALA A 106 6.71 13.11 13.22
C ALA A 106 5.17 13.18 13.29
N SER A 107 4.64 14.16 14.02
CA SER A 107 3.20 14.43 14.07
C SER A 107 2.89 15.92 14.13
N THR A 108 1.68 16.29 13.74
CA THR A 108 1.14 17.62 14.05
C THR A 108 0.94 17.76 15.56
N MET A 109 0.83 19.00 16.04
CA MET A 109 0.69 19.31 17.48
C MET A 109 -0.70 19.87 17.81
N MET A 110 -1.76 19.30 17.25
CA MET A 110 -3.12 19.68 17.60
C MET A 110 -3.52 19.07 18.94
N ALA A 111 -4.26 19.83 19.75
CA ALA A 111 -4.93 19.27 20.91
C ALA A 111 -6.09 18.38 20.44
N CYS A 112 -6.18 17.15 20.96
CA CYS A 112 -7.24 16.20 20.63
C CYS A 112 -8.23 15.98 21.80
N PRO A 113 -8.95 17.00 22.29
CA PRO A 113 -9.95 16.80 23.35
C PRO A 113 -11.11 15.96 22.83
N ASN A 114 -11.58 15.01 23.64
CA ASN A 114 -12.74 14.16 23.35
C ASN A 114 -12.65 13.36 22.03
N LYS A 115 -11.42 13.12 21.53
CA LYS A 115 -11.18 12.25 20.37
C LYS A 115 -10.58 10.94 20.84
N GLU A 116 -11.26 9.84 20.54
CA GLU A 116 -10.76 8.50 20.84
C GLU A 116 -9.48 8.22 20.04
N LYS A 117 -8.60 7.41 20.64
CA LYS A 117 -7.44 6.89 19.93
C LYS A 117 -7.86 5.97 18.81
N ARG A 118 -7.00 5.83 17.81
CA ARG A 118 -7.23 4.97 16.65
C ARG A 118 -5.98 4.21 16.28
N ASN A 119 -6.14 3.01 15.73
CA ASN A 119 -5.04 2.28 15.12
C ASN A 119 -4.84 2.80 13.68
N LEU A 120 -3.62 3.27 13.40
CA LEU A 120 -3.25 3.81 12.10
C LEU A 120 -2.00 3.11 11.57
N PHE A 121 -1.99 2.84 10.27
CA PHE A 121 -0.78 2.48 9.56
C PHE A 121 0.03 3.76 9.29
N VAL A 122 1.05 4.00 10.10
CA VAL A 122 1.93 5.17 9.95
C VAL A 122 3.08 4.78 9.04
N SER A 123 3.13 5.38 7.86
CA SER A 123 4.08 5.06 6.80
C SER A 123 5.08 6.17 6.56
N ALA A 124 6.20 5.82 5.95
CA ALA A 124 7.14 6.78 5.37
C ALA A 124 6.62 7.29 4.02
N GLN A 125 7.40 8.18 3.40
CA GLN A 125 7.10 8.70 2.07
C GLN A 125 6.93 7.54 1.08
N PRO A 126 5.84 7.49 0.30
CA PRO A 126 5.62 6.45 -0.68
C PRO A 126 6.60 6.53 -1.85
N GLU A 127 6.90 5.37 -2.43
CA GLU A 127 7.65 5.22 -3.67
C GLU A 127 6.69 4.85 -4.79
N THR A 128 6.80 5.53 -5.94
CA THR A 128 6.00 5.24 -7.14
C THR A 128 6.87 4.59 -8.21
N VAL A 129 6.47 3.40 -8.64
CA VAL A 129 7.17 2.63 -9.67
C VAL A 129 6.26 2.29 -10.84
N ARG A 130 6.86 1.94 -11.96
CA ARG A 130 6.11 1.43 -13.12
C ARG A 130 5.37 0.16 -12.74
N TYR A 131 4.16 0.00 -13.26
CA TYR A 131 3.51 -1.30 -13.22
C TYR A 131 4.26 -2.27 -14.11
N ASN A 132 4.49 -3.50 -13.62
CA ASN A 132 5.06 -4.59 -14.41
C ASN A 132 4.40 -5.90 -14.00
N GLY A 133 3.49 -6.39 -14.82
CA GLY A 133 2.79 -7.65 -14.53
C GLY A 133 3.69 -8.89 -14.61
N ARG A 134 4.92 -8.77 -15.13
CA ARG A 134 5.85 -9.88 -15.35
C ARG A 134 6.88 -10.06 -14.25
N MET A 135 7.15 -9.04 -13.44
CA MET A 135 8.19 -9.08 -12.41
C MET A 135 7.66 -8.62 -11.07
N PRO A 136 8.02 -9.30 -9.97
CA PRO A 136 7.72 -8.83 -8.62
C PRO A 136 8.52 -7.57 -8.28
N ILE A 137 8.04 -6.83 -7.29
CA ILE A 137 8.82 -5.82 -6.58
C ILE A 137 9.25 -6.43 -5.25
N VAL A 138 10.55 -6.57 -5.04
CA VAL A 138 11.13 -7.12 -3.80
C VAL A 138 11.56 -5.97 -2.89
N ILE A 139 11.12 -6.01 -1.63
CA ILE A 139 11.33 -4.95 -0.65
C ILE A 139 11.79 -5.59 0.67
N TYR A 140 12.94 -5.18 1.17
CA TYR A 140 13.43 -5.57 2.49
C TYR A 140 13.05 -4.51 3.52
N VAL A 141 12.37 -4.91 4.58
CA VAL A 141 11.91 -4.03 5.66
C VAL A 141 12.28 -4.62 7.01
N PRO A 142 12.47 -3.80 8.07
CA PRO A 142 12.69 -4.35 9.41
C PRO A 142 11.47 -5.15 9.87
N GLU A 143 11.66 -6.19 10.69
CA GLU A 143 10.62 -7.18 11.03
C GLU A 143 9.28 -6.59 11.53
N ALA A 144 9.36 -5.50 12.30
CA ALA A 144 8.20 -4.81 12.89
C ALA A 144 7.40 -3.93 11.91
N TYR A 145 7.83 -3.81 10.65
CA TYR A 145 7.19 -2.97 9.63
C TYR A 145 6.48 -3.83 8.59
N ASP A 146 5.60 -3.21 7.81
CA ASP A 146 4.83 -3.85 6.75
C ASP A 146 4.82 -2.94 5.51
N VAL A 147 4.36 -3.49 4.39
CA VAL A 147 4.27 -2.80 3.10
C VAL A 147 2.82 -2.75 2.65
N GLN A 148 2.31 -1.55 2.36
CA GLN A 148 1.03 -1.37 1.69
C GLN A 148 1.25 -0.77 0.31
N PHE A 149 0.45 -1.18 -0.67
CA PHE A 149 0.54 -0.67 -2.03
C PHE A 149 -0.83 -0.39 -2.64
N LYS A 150 -0.82 0.47 -3.65
CA LYS A 150 -1.96 0.85 -4.49
C LYS A 150 -1.55 0.74 -5.95
N ILE A 151 -2.53 0.45 -6.79
CA ILE A 151 -2.37 0.49 -8.24
C ILE A 151 -3.16 1.70 -8.75
N TYR A 152 -2.46 2.65 -9.36
CA TYR A 152 -3.07 3.77 -10.07
C TYR A 152 -3.24 3.39 -11.54
N THR A 153 -4.35 3.78 -12.14
CA THR A 153 -4.63 3.61 -13.58
C THR A 153 -4.98 4.97 -14.17
N THR A 154 -4.41 5.29 -15.32
CA THR A 154 -4.78 6.48 -16.11
C THR A 154 -5.87 6.14 -17.12
N ASP A 155 -6.63 7.15 -17.57
CA ASP A 155 -7.55 7.04 -18.70
C ASP A 155 -6.81 6.76 -20.04
N GLY A 156 -5.50 7.02 -20.07
CA GLY A 156 -4.64 6.77 -21.23
C GLY A 156 -4.53 7.97 -22.16
N ASP A 157 -5.24 9.06 -21.87
CA ASP A 157 -5.23 10.27 -22.67
C ASP A 157 -4.07 11.19 -22.29
N THR A 158 -3.71 12.08 -23.21
CA THR A 158 -2.69 13.12 -22.98
C THR A 158 -3.35 14.47 -23.12
N TYR A 159 -3.40 15.20 -22.01
CA TYR A 159 -4.01 16.52 -21.92
C TYR A 159 -2.93 17.60 -22.03
N ARG A 160 -3.24 18.68 -22.77
CA ARG A 160 -2.36 19.84 -22.87
C ARG A 160 -2.77 20.89 -21.84
N ALA A 161 -1.81 21.41 -21.09
CA ALA A 161 -2.05 22.51 -20.15
C ALA A 161 -2.43 23.81 -20.89
N ALA A 162 -3.30 24.62 -20.29
CA ALA A 162 -3.66 25.94 -20.79
C ALA A 162 -2.59 26.99 -20.42
N GLU A 163 -2.27 27.87 -21.35
CA GLU A 163 -1.44 29.06 -21.10
C GLU A 163 -2.33 30.18 -20.53
N VAL A 164 -1.95 30.78 -19.39
CA VAL A 164 -2.62 31.98 -18.86
C VAL A 164 -1.98 33.22 -19.48
N ARG A 165 -2.74 33.98 -20.28
CA ARG A 165 -2.27 35.24 -20.85
C ARG A 165 -2.75 36.42 -20.02
N THR A 166 -1.81 37.16 -19.41
CA THR A 166 -2.11 38.44 -18.74
C THR A 166 -2.17 39.56 -19.78
N LYS A 167 -3.29 40.29 -19.86
CA LYS A 167 -3.36 41.53 -20.66
C LYS A 167 -2.48 42.58 -19.98
N LYS A 168 -1.54 43.17 -20.74
CA LYS A 168 -0.81 44.38 -20.34
C LYS A 168 -1.74 45.57 -20.33
#